data_AF-A0A6J8E423-F1
#
_entry.id   AF-A0A6J8E423-F1
#
_cell.length_a   1.000
_cell.length_b   1.000
_cell.length_c   1.000
_cell.angle_alpha   90.00
_cell.angle_beta   90.00
_cell.angle_gamma   90.00
#
_symmetry.space_group_name_H-M   'P 1'
#
loop_
_entity.id
_entity.type
_entity.pdbx_description
1 polymer ?
#
loop_
_entity_poly.entity_id
_entity_poly.type
_entity_poly.pdbx_seq_one_letter_code
_entity_poly.pdbx_strand_id
1 'polypeptide(L)'
;MCIVCKKQNSNRHKHIVVPNEAKTQTFIDKGIFISSNSRCCSDHLVGKYFKQEALKALKHTSPSTFFNRTDVNDLLDRTRSMLKDVGKLNFDVQISMSDDDFVNLTGLTKQQFDVVATHVTDLRNSEVRSIRTCLAILLVKLRTGLSNTILGTLFSLKSYNIRRSVHSARESLIKNFVPSFLGFNHMSHSVFAQSHTTPTAKTLFTGNNEDTAVLILDGTYIYIQKSSYHMFQKKTYSMHKNRPLVKPMIIVGSDGYILSVLGPYYANAHNNDASITKHLFKTNAEDIKQWIKDDDVLVVDRGFRDAQAFLESLNLKVEMPCFIKKGQKQHTTEEANSSRLITKVSRWELETPSTCKYADSILNAKDVPLETDSDSDSDGFIEE
;
A
#
# COMPACT_ATOMS: atom_id res chain seq x y z
N MET A 1 37.23 -9.36 25.41
CA MET A 1 37.07 -10.43 24.41
C MET A 1 35.59 -10.56 24.11
N CYS A 2 35.19 -10.66 22.84
CA CYS A 2 33.79 -10.82 22.47
C CYS A 2 33.28 -12.23 22.82
N ILE A 3 32.10 -12.33 23.43
CA ILE A 3 31.51 -13.61 23.84
C ILE A 3 31.08 -14.50 22.66
N VAL A 4 30.85 -13.91 21.49
CA VAL A 4 30.39 -14.61 20.28
C VAL A 4 31.57 -15.03 19.39
N CYS A 5 32.46 -14.09 19.04
CA CYS A 5 33.56 -14.35 18.10
C CYS A 5 34.92 -14.61 18.75
N LYS A 6 35.03 -14.53 20.09
CA LYS A 6 36.28 -14.70 20.87
C LYS A 6 37.45 -13.81 20.44
N LYS A 7 37.23 -12.82 19.56
CA LYS A 7 38.26 -11.88 19.11
C LYS A 7 38.60 -10.86 20.20
N GLN A 8 39.87 -10.44 20.23
CA GLN A 8 40.36 -9.39 21.12
C GLN A 8 40.00 -8.00 20.60
N ASN A 9 40.05 -7.00 21.49
CA ASN A 9 39.61 -5.63 21.21
C ASN A 9 40.54 -5.01 20.15
N SER A 10 39.99 -4.53 19.04
CA SER A 10 40.75 -3.84 18.00
C SER A 10 39.95 -2.65 17.48
N ASN A 11 40.60 -1.66 16.85
CA ASN A 11 39.94 -0.45 16.33
C ASN A 11 38.80 -0.74 15.33
N ARG A 12 38.74 -1.94 14.75
CA ARG A 12 37.66 -2.40 13.85
C ARG A 12 36.47 -3.06 14.54
N HIS A 13 36.57 -3.45 15.82
CA HIS A 13 35.51 -4.15 16.55
C HIS A 13 35.29 -3.49 17.92
N LYS A 14 34.44 -2.46 17.96
CA LYS A 14 34.06 -1.83 19.23
C LYS A 14 33.26 -2.83 20.07
N HIS A 15 33.78 -3.13 21.26
CA HIS A 15 33.10 -3.96 22.23
C HIS A 15 32.12 -3.16 23.08
N ILE A 16 30.87 -3.60 23.12
CA ILE A 16 29.80 -3.04 23.95
C ILE A 16 29.44 -4.08 25.03
N VAL A 17 29.08 -3.62 26.23
CA VAL A 17 28.51 -4.51 27.25
C VAL A 17 27.20 -5.08 26.72
N VAL A 18 27.00 -6.39 26.84
CA VAL A 18 25.81 -7.03 26.28
C VAL A 18 24.55 -6.40 26.92
N PRO A 19 23.62 -5.86 26.10
CA PRO A 19 22.37 -5.28 26.59
C PRO A 19 21.56 -6.31 27.38
N ASN A 20 20.80 -5.82 28.35
CA ASN A 20 20.00 -6.67 29.24
C ASN A 20 18.91 -7.44 28.47
N GLU A 21 18.38 -6.84 27.42
CA GLU A 21 17.39 -7.40 26.51
C GLU A 21 17.98 -8.58 25.72
N ALA A 22 19.20 -8.45 25.19
CA ALA A 22 19.95 -9.53 24.54
C ALA A 22 20.29 -10.70 25.49
N LYS A 23 20.58 -10.41 26.77
CA LYS A 23 20.81 -11.46 27.79
C LYS A 23 19.54 -12.28 28.04
N THR A 24 18.40 -11.59 28.16
CA THR A 24 17.10 -12.24 28.43
C THR A 24 16.63 -13.04 27.21
N GLN A 25 16.85 -12.53 25.99
CA GLN A 25 16.62 -13.26 24.75
C GLN A 25 17.44 -14.57 24.68
N THR A 26 18.74 -14.50 24.98
CA THR A 26 19.61 -15.68 24.97
C THR A 26 19.14 -16.73 25.98
N PHE A 27 18.65 -16.28 27.13
CA PHE A 27 18.09 -17.17 28.14
C PHE A 27 16.81 -17.86 27.68
N ILE A 28 15.90 -17.15 27.01
CA ILE A 28 14.63 -17.71 26.51
C ILE A 28 14.88 -18.70 25.35
N ASP A 29 15.72 -18.32 24.38
CA ASP A 29 15.90 -19.11 23.14
C ASP A 29 16.87 -20.30 23.29
N LYS A 30 17.85 -20.19 24.19
CA LYS A 30 18.95 -21.17 24.35
C LYS A 30 19.13 -21.68 25.77
N GLY A 31 18.46 -21.10 26.77
CA GLY A 31 18.72 -21.43 28.17
C GLY A 31 20.10 -21.00 28.66
N ILE A 32 20.81 -20.13 27.93
CA ILE A 32 22.17 -19.68 28.28
C ILE A 32 22.09 -18.35 29.03
N PHE A 33 22.62 -18.33 30.25
CA PHE A 33 22.81 -17.12 31.02
C PHE A 33 24.12 -16.41 30.65
N ILE A 34 24.04 -15.11 30.40
CA ILE A 34 25.20 -14.25 30.10
C ILE A 34 25.46 -13.34 31.30
N SER A 35 26.67 -13.39 31.87
CA SER A 35 27.05 -12.56 33.01
C SER A 35 26.99 -11.06 32.71
N SER A 36 26.73 -10.25 33.73
CA SER A 36 26.52 -8.80 33.61
C SER A 36 27.67 -8.05 32.92
N ASN A 37 28.91 -8.52 33.11
CA ASN A 37 30.14 -7.92 32.59
C ASN A 37 30.58 -8.44 31.22
N SER A 38 29.82 -9.35 30.61
CA SER A 38 30.15 -9.90 29.30
C SER A 38 30.07 -8.82 28.21
N ARG A 39 31.05 -8.83 27.31
CA ARG A 39 31.15 -7.87 26.19
C ARG A 39 30.95 -8.58 24.85
N CYS A 40 30.31 -7.90 23.90
CA CYS A 40 30.12 -8.38 22.54
C CYS A 40 30.52 -7.29 21.53
N CYS A 41 30.91 -7.69 20.31
CA CYS A 41 31.10 -6.75 19.20
C CYS A 41 29.75 -6.16 18.78
N SER A 42 29.74 -4.89 18.40
CA SER A 42 28.58 -4.21 17.80
C SER A 42 27.98 -4.97 16.62
N ASP A 43 28.81 -5.66 15.83
CA ASP A 43 28.41 -6.31 14.57
C ASP A 43 27.47 -7.52 14.79
N HIS A 44 27.47 -8.09 15.99
CA HIS A 44 26.63 -9.23 16.38
C HIS A 44 25.29 -8.82 16.99
N LEU A 45 25.08 -7.53 17.22
CA LEU A 45 23.85 -6.97 17.74
C LEU A 45 23.04 -6.32 16.61
N VAL A 46 21.72 -6.42 16.69
CA VAL A 46 20.77 -5.58 15.94
C VAL A 46 19.97 -4.82 16.98
N GLY A 47 20.23 -3.52 17.09
CA GLY A 47 19.72 -2.71 18.20
C GLY A 47 20.19 -3.23 19.55
N LYS A 48 19.25 -3.65 20.40
CA LYS A 48 19.50 -4.17 21.75
C LYS A 48 19.50 -5.71 21.86
N TYR A 49 19.44 -6.42 20.73
CA TYR A 49 19.22 -7.86 20.67
C TYR A 49 20.30 -8.56 19.84
N PHE A 50 20.47 -9.87 20.00
CA PHE A 50 21.44 -10.65 19.21
C PHE A 50 20.88 -11.04 17.85
N LYS A 51 21.74 -11.04 16.82
CA LYS A 51 21.43 -11.68 15.53
C LYS A 51 21.23 -13.18 15.71
N GLN A 52 20.38 -13.80 14.89
CA GLN A 52 20.18 -15.26 14.92
C GLN A 52 21.47 -16.06 14.71
N GLU A 53 22.39 -15.56 13.86
CA GLU A 53 23.71 -16.15 13.65
C GLU A 53 24.57 -16.11 14.92
N ALA A 54 24.50 -14.99 15.67
CA ALA A 54 25.20 -14.82 16.92
C ALA A 54 24.61 -15.73 18.02
N LEU A 55 23.28 -15.89 18.06
CA LEU A 55 22.61 -16.82 18.97
C LEU A 55 22.98 -18.29 18.71
N LYS A 56 23.19 -18.68 17.45
CA LYS A 56 23.66 -20.03 17.08
C LYS A 56 25.14 -20.26 17.45
N ALA A 57 25.96 -19.21 17.42
CA ALA A 57 27.38 -19.29 17.73
C ALA A 57 27.69 -19.28 19.25
N LEU A 58 26.74 -18.88 20.08
CA LEU A 58 26.87 -18.94 21.54
C LEU A 58 26.89 -20.41 22.00
N LYS A 59 27.92 -20.77 22.77
CA LYS A 59 28.12 -22.12 23.33
C LYS A 59 28.17 -22.04 24.85
N HIS A 60 27.71 -23.09 25.52
CA HIS A 60 27.87 -23.26 26.95
C HIS A 60 29.36 -23.32 27.30
N THR A 61 29.83 -22.39 28.13
CA THR A 61 31.20 -22.41 28.67
C THR A 61 31.27 -23.28 29.94
N SER A 62 30.15 -23.50 30.61
CA SER A 62 30.05 -24.24 31.88
C SER A 62 28.69 -24.94 31.99
N PRO A 63 28.61 -26.16 32.58
CA PRO A 63 27.36 -26.90 32.73
C PRO A 63 26.44 -26.34 33.84
N SER A 64 27.00 -25.59 34.79
CA SER A 64 26.28 -24.96 35.89
C SER A 64 26.88 -23.61 36.22
N THR A 65 26.04 -22.61 36.50
CA THR A 65 26.44 -21.28 36.93
C THR A 65 25.80 -20.97 38.29
N PHE A 66 26.58 -20.45 39.23
CA PHE A 66 26.05 -19.95 40.49
C PHE A 66 25.37 -18.60 40.23
N PHE A 67 24.13 -18.47 40.67
CA PHE A 67 23.37 -17.22 40.56
C PHE A 67 23.44 -16.45 41.86
N ASN A 68 23.61 -15.13 41.76
CA ASN A 68 23.38 -14.25 42.90
C ASN A 68 21.87 -13.97 43.05
N ARG A 69 21.41 -13.71 44.28
CA ARG A 69 19.98 -13.47 44.59
C ARG A 69 19.40 -12.32 43.75
N THR A 70 20.19 -11.28 43.52
CA THR A 70 19.80 -10.12 42.69
C THR A 70 19.64 -10.50 41.22
N ASP A 71 20.53 -11.35 40.69
CA ASP A 71 20.52 -11.75 39.28
C ASP A 71 19.33 -12.65 38.96
N VAL A 72 18.91 -13.51 39.91
CA VAL A 72 17.71 -14.34 39.76
C VAL A 72 16.45 -13.48 39.74
N ASN A 73 16.31 -12.53 40.67
CA ASN A 73 15.17 -11.62 40.72
C ASN A 73 15.11 -10.77 39.43
N ASP A 74 16.23 -10.19 39.02
CA ASP A 74 16.32 -9.42 37.78
C ASP A 74 15.95 -10.25 36.55
N LEU A 75 16.41 -11.51 36.47
CA LEU A 75 16.09 -12.40 35.36
C LEU A 75 14.59 -12.73 35.34
N LEU A 76 14.01 -13.10 36.49
CA LEU A 76 12.59 -13.44 36.59
C LEU A 76 11.69 -12.24 36.28
N ASP A 77 12.03 -11.05 36.78
CA ASP A 77 11.27 -9.83 36.50
C ASP A 77 11.34 -9.46 35.02
N ARG A 78 12.51 -9.62 34.38
CA ARG A 78 12.68 -9.37 32.94
C ARG A 78 11.98 -10.41 32.09
N THR A 79 12.08 -11.70 32.43
CA THR A 79 11.34 -12.77 31.74
C THR A 79 9.84 -12.56 31.89
N ARG A 80 9.35 -12.15 33.07
CA ARG A 80 7.95 -11.79 33.30
C ARG A 80 7.53 -10.58 32.46
N SER A 81 8.37 -9.56 32.34
CA SER A 81 8.11 -8.41 31.49
C SER A 81 8.04 -8.81 30.02
N MET A 82 8.96 -9.64 29.54
CA MET A 82 8.95 -10.13 28.15
C MET A 82 7.72 -10.99 27.87
N LEU A 83 7.35 -11.90 28.78
CA LEU A 83 6.15 -12.75 28.64
C LEU A 83 4.85 -11.95 28.58
N LYS A 84 4.77 -10.78 29.23
CA LYS A 84 3.62 -9.87 29.09
C LYS A 84 3.49 -9.29 27.67
N ASP A 85 4.55 -9.34 26.87
CA ASP A 85 4.60 -8.79 25.52
C ASP A 85 4.58 -9.86 24.42
N VAL A 86 4.72 -11.16 24.75
CA VAL A 86 4.77 -12.30 23.79
C VAL A 86 3.48 -12.48 22.96
N GLY A 87 2.37 -11.82 23.32
CA GLY A 87 1.13 -11.82 22.54
C GLY A 87 0.88 -10.57 21.69
N LYS A 88 1.82 -9.61 21.67
CA LYS A 88 1.61 -8.29 21.05
C LYS A 88 2.39 -8.17 19.76
N LEU A 89 1.72 -7.70 18.70
CA LEU A 89 2.42 -7.32 17.48
C LEU A 89 3.28 -6.08 17.74
N ASN A 90 4.59 -6.27 17.75
CA ASN A 90 5.56 -5.20 17.97
C ASN A 90 6.47 -5.06 16.74
N PHE A 91 6.22 -4.02 15.96
CA PHE A 91 6.96 -3.70 14.74
C PHE A 91 8.22 -2.85 15.00
N ASP A 92 8.49 -2.45 16.26
CA ASP A 92 9.70 -1.71 16.62
C ASP A 92 10.91 -2.63 16.85
N VAL A 93 10.65 -3.89 17.22
CA VAL A 93 11.70 -4.89 17.44
C VAL A 93 11.88 -5.71 16.18
N GLN A 94 12.92 -5.44 15.38
CA GLN A 94 13.17 -6.14 14.10
C GLN A 94 13.32 -7.68 14.20
N ILE A 95 13.55 -8.20 15.40
CA ILE A 95 13.75 -9.63 15.67
C ILE A 95 12.46 -10.32 16.16
N SER A 96 11.40 -9.57 16.49
CA SER A 96 10.16 -10.15 17.03
C SER A 96 9.36 -10.94 16.00
N MET A 97 9.51 -10.65 14.70
CA MET A 97 8.72 -11.28 13.63
C MET A 97 9.59 -11.73 12.46
N SER A 98 9.20 -12.82 11.80
CA SER A 98 9.85 -13.30 10.58
C SER A 98 9.50 -12.42 9.38
N ASP A 99 10.26 -12.53 8.28
CA ASP A 99 9.95 -11.81 7.03
C ASP A 99 8.61 -12.28 6.45
N ASP A 100 8.30 -13.57 6.60
CA ASP A 100 7.02 -14.16 6.17
C ASP A 100 5.85 -13.58 6.97
N ASP A 101 6.02 -13.35 8.28
CA ASP A 101 5.00 -12.70 9.11
C ASP A 101 4.75 -11.25 8.66
N PHE A 102 5.80 -10.52 8.29
CA PHE A 102 5.67 -9.17 7.73
C PHE A 102 4.86 -9.17 6.44
N VAL A 103 5.13 -10.10 5.52
CA VAL A 103 4.39 -10.23 4.26
C VAL A 103 2.94 -10.66 4.52
N ASN A 104 2.71 -11.61 5.43
CA ASN A 104 1.36 -12.07 5.75
C ASN A 104 0.51 -10.98 6.39
N LEU A 105 1.10 -10.20 7.30
CA LEU A 105 0.40 -9.16 8.05
C LEU A 105 0.24 -7.86 7.24
N THR A 106 1.29 -7.40 6.57
CA THR A 106 1.31 -6.08 5.91
C THR A 106 1.26 -6.15 4.38
N GLY A 107 1.55 -7.30 3.79
CA GLY A 107 1.73 -7.46 2.34
C GLY A 107 3.11 -7.07 1.83
N LEU A 108 3.99 -6.56 2.68
CA LEU A 108 5.31 -6.06 2.33
C LEU A 108 6.43 -6.86 3.01
N THR A 109 7.57 -6.97 2.32
CA THR A 109 8.81 -7.44 2.95
C THR A 109 9.32 -6.42 3.96
N LYS A 110 10.20 -6.83 4.89
CA LYS A 110 10.79 -5.91 5.87
C LYS A 110 11.52 -4.72 5.24
N GLN A 111 12.26 -4.97 4.16
CA GLN A 111 12.98 -3.91 3.44
C GLN A 111 12.01 -2.91 2.82
N GLN A 112 10.95 -3.37 2.17
CA GLN A 112 9.92 -2.50 1.59
C GLN A 112 9.18 -1.71 2.67
N PHE A 113 8.84 -2.35 3.80
CA PHE A 113 8.22 -1.67 4.93
C PHE A 113 9.10 -0.55 5.47
N ASP A 114 10.41 -0.78 5.59
CA ASP A 114 11.36 0.23 6.05
C ASP A 114 11.46 1.40 5.08
N VAL A 115 11.42 1.15 3.76
CA VAL A 115 11.36 2.20 2.73
C VAL A 115 10.06 3.01 2.85
N VAL A 116 8.91 2.38 3.07
CA VAL A 116 7.65 3.14 3.25
C VAL A 116 7.73 3.95 4.55
N ALA A 117 8.29 3.39 5.62
CA ALA A 117 8.44 4.08 6.89
C ALA A 117 9.32 5.34 6.80
N THR A 118 10.32 5.40 5.89
CA THR A 118 11.13 6.62 5.72
C THR A 118 10.35 7.79 5.10
N HIS A 119 9.26 7.53 4.38
CA HIS A 119 8.43 8.55 3.77
C HIS A 119 7.38 9.13 4.73
N VAL A 120 7.18 8.49 5.90
CA VAL A 120 6.23 8.91 6.92
C VAL A 120 6.94 9.82 7.95
N THR A 121 7.25 11.05 7.54
CA THR A 121 8.05 12.02 8.31
C THR A 121 7.23 12.89 9.27
N ASP A 122 5.93 13.06 9.01
CA ASP A 122 5.06 13.95 9.79
C ASP A 122 4.58 13.35 11.12
N LEU A 123 4.81 12.05 11.33
CA LEU A 123 4.41 11.37 12.56
C LEU A 123 5.46 11.54 13.66
N ARG A 124 5.00 11.95 14.85
CA ARG A 124 5.84 11.97 16.05
C ARG A 124 5.69 10.65 16.82
N ASN A 125 6.82 10.12 17.28
CA ASN A 125 6.82 9.07 18.29
C ASN A 125 6.15 9.62 19.56
N SER A 126 5.34 8.78 20.20
CA SER A 126 4.74 9.07 21.50
C SER A 126 5.05 7.92 22.45
N GLU A 127 4.82 8.14 23.75
CA GLU A 127 5.03 7.11 24.78
C GLU A 127 4.23 5.82 24.54
N VAL A 128 3.13 5.90 23.77
CA VAL A 128 2.20 4.79 23.53
C VAL A 128 2.38 4.16 22.14
N ARG A 129 2.95 4.88 21.17
CA ARG A 129 3.03 4.44 19.78
C ARG A 129 4.25 5.02 19.05
N SER A 130 4.90 4.17 18.28
CA SER A 130 5.94 4.54 17.33
C SER A 130 5.38 4.80 15.92
N ILE A 131 6.16 5.46 15.09
CA ILE A 131 5.85 5.66 13.65
C ILE A 131 5.64 4.31 12.96
N ARG A 132 6.51 3.33 13.20
CA ARG A 132 6.42 1.98 12.63
C ARG A 132 5.14 1.27 13.03
N THR A 133 4.75 1.34 14.30
CA THR A 133 3.51 0.73 14.77
C THR A 133 2.28 1.38 14.12
N CYS A 134 2.29 2.70 13.92
CA CYS A 134 1.18 3.39 13.23
C CYS A 134 1.05 2.93 11.78
N LEU A 135 2.16 2.86 11.05
CA LEU A 135 2.18 2.39 9.67
C LEU A 135 1.75 0.91 9.59
N ALA A 136 2.25 0.08 10.50
CA ALA A 136 1.89 -1.33 10.57
C ALA A 136 0.39 -1.53 10.81
N ILE A 137 -0.21 -0.78 11.73
CA ILE A 137 -1.67 -0.85 11.97
C ILE A 137 -2.45 -0.53 10.69
N LEU A 138 -2.04 0.49 9.93
CA LEU A 138 -2.68 0.86 8.67
C LEU A 138 -2.54 -0.27 7.64
N LEU A 139 -1.34 -0.78 7.40
CA LEU A 139 -1.08 -1.82 6.40
C LEU A 139 -1.77 -3.15 6.78
N VAL A 140 -1.75 -3.53 8.06
CA VAL A 140 -2.47 -4.72 8.54
C VAL A 140 -3.97 -4.54 8.34
N LYS A 141 -4.51 -3.35 8.62
CA LYS A 141 -5.93 -3.06 8.38
C LYS A 141 -6.28 -3.19 6.89
N LEU A 142 -5.47 -2.62 6.00
CA LEU A 142 -5.69 -2.68 4.55
C LEU A 142 -5.56 -4.11 4.01
N ARG A 143 -4.62 -4.90 4.54
CA ARG A 143 -4.39 -6.27 4.06
C ARG A 143 -5.44 -7.26 4.55
N THR A 144 -5.86 -7.14 5.81
CA THR A 144 -6.70 -8.16 6.49
C THR A 144 -8.17 -7.77 6.59
N GLY A 145 -8.52 -6.48 6.42
CA GLY A 145 -9.89 -6.00 6.58
C GLY A 145 -10.44 -6.12 8.00
N LEU A 146 -9.58 -6.32 9.00
CA LEU A 146 -10.01 -6.52 10.40
C LEU A 146 -10.59 -5.26 11.02
N SER A 147 -11.50 -5.44 11.97
CA SER A 147 -12.11 -4.34 12.73
C SER A 147 -11.11 -3.68 13.68
N ASN A 148 -11.36 -2.41 14.02
CA ASN A 148 -10.52 -1.66 14.97
C ASN A 148 -10.49 -2.29 16.38
N THR A 149 -11.48 -3.11 16.75
CA THR A 149 -11.52 -3.83 18.03
C THR A 149 -10.58 -5.04 18.03
N ILE A 150 -10.55 -5.79 16.93
CA ILE A 150 -9.63 -6.91 16.76
C ILE A 150 -8.19 -6.40 16.66
N LEU A 151 -7.95 -5.35 15.87
CA LEU A 151 -6.64 -4.70 15.79
C LEU A 151 -6.21 -4.15 17.16
N GLY A 152 -7.13 -3.58 17.93
CA GLY A 152 -6.85 -3.16 19.30
C GLY A 152 -6.38 -4.31 20.19
N THR A 153 -6.93 -5.51 20.00
CA THR A 153 -6.50 -6.70 20.74
C THR A 153 -5.10 -7.16 20.30
N LEU A 154 -4.85 -7.23 18.99
CA LEU A 154 -3.56 -7.68 18.43
C LEU A 154 -2.39 -6.75 18.78
N PHE A 155 -2.63 -5.44 18.81
CA PHE A 155 -1.62 -4.43 19.15
C PHE A 155 -1.66 -4.02 20.63
N SER A 156 -2.60 -4.57 21.44
CA SER A 156 -2.85 -4.15 22.83
C SER A 156 -3.08 -2.64 22.98
N LEU A 157 -3.83 -2.06 22.04
CA LEU A 157 -4.20 -0.66 22.02
C LEU A 157 -5.72 -0.50 22.11
N LYS A 158 -6.18 0.59 22.72
CA LYS A 158 -7.60 0.93 22.72
C LYS A 158 -8.07 1.28 21.30
N SER A 159 -9.32 0.97 20.94
CA SER A 159 -9.83 1.15 19.57
C SER A 159 -9.75 2.60 19.06
N TYR A 160 -9.84 3.61 19.93
CA TYR A 160 -9.66 5.01 19.53
C TYR A 160 -8.20 5.32 19.13
N ASN A 161 -7.21 4.68 19.76
CA ASN A 161 -5.80 4.82 19.39
C ASN A 161 -5.55 4.18 18.01
N ILE A 162 -6.20 3.05 17.71
CA ILE A 162 -6.14 2.43 16.38
C ILE A 162 -6.72 3.39 15.33
N ARG A 163 -7.93 3.92 15.55
CA ARG A 163 -8.57 4.88 14.61
C ARG A 163 -7.66 6.08 14.35
N ARG A 164 -7.10 6.68 15.41
CA ARG A 164 -6.19 7.83 15.30
C ARG A 164 -4.89 7.47 14.57
N SER A 165 -4.31 6.32 14.86
CA SER A 165 -3.09 5.84 14.20
C SER A 165 -3.30 5.60 12.70
N VAL A 166 -4.40 4.93 12.33
CA VAL A 166 -4.79 4.72 10.93
C VAL A 166 -4.96 6.05 10.22
N HIS A 167 -5.72 6.98 10.82
CA HIS A 167 -5.94 8.30 10.23
C HIS A 167 -4.63 9.07 10.06
N SER A 168 -3.82 9.22 11.11
CA SER A 168 -2.56 9.96 11.01
C SER A 168 -1.56 9.33 10.04
N ALA A 169 -1.47 8.00 9.98
CA ALA A 169 -0.61 7.31 9.02
C ALA A 169 -1.09 7.54 7.58
N ARG A 170 -2.40 7.49 7.34
CA ARG A 170 -2.99 7.76 6.02
C ARG A 170 -2.71 9.18 5.55
N GLU A 171 -2.98 10.19 6.38
CA GLU A 171 -2.73 11.59 6.01
C GLU A 171 -1.25 11.84 5.68
N SER A 172 -0.34 11.24 6.46
CA SER A 172 1.10 11.38 6.20
C SER A 172 1.52 10.70 4.88
N LEU A 173 0.95 9.54 4.53
CA LEU A 173 1.22 8.89 3.26
C LEU A 173 0.63 9.68 2.08
N ILE A 174 -0.59 10.20 2.19
CA ILE A 174 -1.20 11.03 1.15
C ILE A 174 -0.37 12.29 0.89
N LYS A 175 0.22 12.88 1.93
CA LYS A 175 1.01 14.11 1.78
C LYS A 175 2.42 13.87 1.23
N ASN A 176 3.10 12.81 1.68
CA ASN A 176 4.54 12.65 1.42
C ASN A 176 4.86 11.50 0.45
N PHE A 177 4.06 10.44 0.45
CA PHE A 177 4.31 9.25 -0.36
C PHE A 177 3.56 9.33 -1.71
N VAL A 178 2.27 9.65 -1.68
CA VAL A 178 1.43 9.71 -2.90
C VAL A 178 2.06 10.63 -3.96
N PRO A 179 2.42 11.91 -3.70
CA PRO A 179 2.92 12.80 -4.74
C PRO A 179 4.28 12.38 -5.33
N SER A 180 5.00 11.46 -4.66
CA SER A 180 6.29 10.95 -5.12
C SER A 180 6.19 9.68 -5.97
N PHE A 181 5.05 8.97 -5.91
CA PHE A 181 4.91 7.65 -6.55
C PHE A 181 3.58 7.46 -7.32
N LEU A 182 2.62 8.38 -7.17
CA LEU A 182 1.30 8.32 -7.79
C LEU A 182 0.81 9.73 -8.14
N GLY A 183 0.22 9.88 -9.31
CA GLY A 183 -0.30 11.13 -9.84
C GLY A 183 0.36 11.52 -11.16
N PHE A 184 0.05 12.71 -11.69
CA PHE A 184 0.72 13.20 -12.90
C PHE A 184 2.04 13.93 -12.59
N ASN A 185 2.26 14.30 -11.32
CA ASN A 185 3.39 15.12 -10.91
C ASN A 185 4.68 14.33 -10.64
N HIS A 186 4.61 13.03 -10.36
CA HIS A 186 5.81 12.26 -10.01
C HIS A 186 6.64 11.84 -11.23
N MET A 187 6.03 11.81 -12.42
CA MET A 187 6.66 11.35 -13.64
C MET A 187 6.39 12.30 -14.79
N SER A 188 7.44 12.68 -15.54
CA SER A 188 7.25 13.48 -16.74
C SER A 188 6.64 12.66 -17.87
N HIS A 189 5.87 13.34 -18.73
CA HIS A 189 5.26 12.75 -19.92
C HIS A 189 6.25 11.97 -20.80
N SER A 190 7.42 12.55 -21.08
CA SER A 190 8.46 11.92 -21.91
C SER A 190 9.02 10.63 -21.33
N VAL A 191 9.21 10.57 -20.00
CA VAL A 191 9.69 9.36 -19.33
C VAL A 191 8.62 8.29 -19.42
N PHE A 192 7.36 8.65 -19.15
CA PHE A 192 6.24 7.72 -19.25
C PHE A 192 6.07 7.14 -20.66
N ALA A 193 6.10 7.98 -21.70
CA ALA A 193 6.00 7.53 -23.09
C ALA A 193 7.15 6.58 -23.50
N GLN A 194 8.33 6.75 -22.91
CA GLN A 194 9.47 5.88 -23.17
C GLN A 194 9.41 4.57 -22.39
N SER A 195 9.15 4.62 -21.08
CA SER A 195 9.26 3.47 -20.18
C SER A 195 7.98 2.65 -20.04
N HIS A 196 6.81 3.28 -20.12
CA HIS A 196 5.50 2.66 -19.82
C HIS A 196 4.61 2.47 -21.06
N THR A 197 5.10 2.87 -22.24
CA THR A 197 4.48 2.50 -23.52
C THR A 197 5.18 1.27 -24.12
N THR A 198 4.47 0.15 -24.19
CA THR A 198 4.98 -1.12 -24.72
C THR A 198 5.25 -1.01 -26.22
N PRO A 199 6.24 -1.75 -26.75
CA PRO A 199 6.52 -1.75 -28.19
C PRO A 199 5.31 -2.12 -29.05
N THR A 200 4.44 -3.01 -28.53
CA THR A 200 3.21 -3.41 -29.22
C THR A 200 2.22 -2.25 -29.32
N ALA A 201 2.00 -1.50 -28.22
CA ALA A 201 1.13 -0.32 -28.25
C ALA A 201 1.69 0.78 -29.16
N LYS A 202 3.02 0.98 -29.19
CA LYS A 202 3.69 1.94 -30.09
C LYS A 202 3.43 1.62 -31.57
N THR A 203 3.64 0.37 -31.96
CA THR A 203 3.43 -0.05 -33.35
C THR A 203 1.96 0.03 -33.77
N LEU A 204 1.03 -0.24 -32.86
CA LEU A 204 -0.40 -0.25 -33.17
C LEU A 204 -1.03 1.14 -33.22
N PHE A 205 -0.65 2.05 -32.31
CA PHE A 205 -1.39 3.29 -32.08
C PHE A 205 -0.58 4.57 -32.28
N THR A 206 0.74 4.55 -32.12
CA THR A 206 1.56 5.78 -32.18
C THR A 206 2.35 5.93 -33.48
N GLY A 207 2.29 4.95 -34.39
CA GLY A 207 3.06 4.99 -35.64
C GLY A 207 4.58 5.03 -35.41
N ASN A 208 5.05 4.49 -34.28
CA ASN A 208 6.43 4.56 -33.77
C ASN A 208 6.91 5.96 -33.34
N ASN A 209 6.02 6.90 -33.05
CA ASN A 209 6.43 8.12 -32.37
C ASN A 209 6.78 7.81 -30.90
N GLU A 210 7.99 8.15 -30.48
CA GLU A 210 8.48 7.91 -29.11
C GLU A 210 7.97 8.93 -28.10
N ASP A 211 7.47 10.08 -28.57
CA ASP A 211 6.96 11.15 -27.72
C ASP A 211 5.43 11.05 -27.49
N THR A 212 4.77 9.99 -27.96
CA THR A 212 3.33 9.79 -27.77
C THR A 212 3.09 8.81 -26.62
N ALA A 213 2.35 9.24 -25.61
CA ALA A 213 1.94 8.38 -24.51
C ALA A 213 0.67 7.59 -24.88
N VAL A 214 0.62 6.32 -24.49
CA VAL A 214 -0.60 5.51 -24.57
C VAL A 214 -1.12 5.30 -23.15
N LEU A 215 -2.26 5.91 -22.86
CA LEU A 215 -2.93 5.82 -21.56
C LEU A 215 -4.18 4.97 -21.70
N ILE A 216 -4.40 4.08 -20.75
CA ILE A 216 -5.61 3.28 -20.62
C ILE A 216 -6.39 3.79 -19.42
N LEU A 217 -7.64 4.17 -19.65
CA LEU A 217 -8.56 4.60 -18.59
C LEU A 217 -9.56 3.50 -18.33
N ASP A 218 -9.59 3.03 -17.08
CA ASP A 218 -10.57 2.04 -16.64
C ASP A 218 -11.27 2.45 -15.34
N GLY A 219 -12.58 2.26 -15.33
CA GLY A 219 -13.43 2.55 -14.19
C GLY A 219 -13.65 1.29 -13.39
N THR A 220 -12.89 1.14 -12.30
CA THR A 220 -13.04 -0.05 -11.45
C THR A 220 -14.09 0.17 -10.36
N TYR A 221 -14.44 -0.90 -9.66
CA TYR A 221 -15.43 -0.89 -8.60
C TYR A 221 -14.84 -1.44 -7.32
N ILE A 222 -15.00 -0.71 -6.22
CA ILE A 222 -14.73 -1.22 -4.88
C ILE A 222 -16.07 -1.47 -4.19
N TYR A 223 -16.30 -2.71 -3.78
CA TYR A 223 -17.52 -3.06 -3.05
C TYR A 223 -17.44 -2.57 -1.61
N ILE A 224 -18.55 -2.01 -1.15
CA ILE A 224 -18.65 -1.51 0.22
C ILE A 224 -19.78 -2.22 0.96
N GLN A 225 -19.61 -2.37 2.27
CA GLN A 225 -20.67 -2.84 3.14
C GLN A 225 -21.84 -1.85 3.16
N LYS A 226 -23.05 -2.36 3.44
CA LYS A 226 -24.22 -1.51 3.61
C LYS A 226 -23.99 -0.54 4.77
N SER A 227 -24.01 0.75 4.47
CA SER A 227 -23.95 1.80 5.48
C SER A 227 -25.29 1.91 6.24
N SER A 228 -25.22 2.28 7.52
CA SER A 228 -26.40 2.71 8.30
C SER A 228 -26.95 4.05 7.81
N TYR A 229 -26.12 4.87 7.18
CA TYR A 229 -26.51 6.18 6.69
C TYR A 229 -27.23 6.08 5.33
N HIS A 230 -28.55 6.28 5.36
CA HIS A 230 -29.44 6.07 4.21
C HIS A 230 -29.08 6.92 2.99
N MET A 231 -28.66 8.18 3.16
CA MET A 231 -28.31 9.05 2.03
C MET A 231 -27.06 8.54 1.31
N PHE A 232 -26.01 8.20 2.05
CA PHE A 232 -24.81 7.59 1.48
C PHE A 232 -25.12 6.23 0.86
N GLN A 233 -25.95 5.41 1.49
CA GLN A 233 -26.36 4.12 0.93
C GLN A 233 -27.04 4.30 -0.44
N LYS A 234 -27.92 5.30 -0.59
CA LYS A 234 -28.57 5.60 -1.88
C LYS A 234 -27.55 6.07 -2.93
N LYS A 235 -26.62 6.97 -2.56
CA LYS A 235 -25.61 7.50 -3.49
C LYS A 235 -24.60 6.44 -3.93
N THR A 236 -24.31 5.45 -3.09
CA THR A 236 -23.34 4.37 -3.39
C THR A 236 -23.97 3.12 -3.97
N TYR A 237 -25.29 3.04 -4.11
CA TYR A 237 -25.95 1.86 -4.66
C TYR A 237 -25.91 1.85 -6.20
N SER A 238 -25.24 0.85 -6.78
CA SER A 238 -25.23 0.66 -8.23
C SER A 238 -26.41 -0.21 -8.67
N MET A 239 -27.28 0.35 -9.53
CA MET A 239 -28.34 -0.42 -10.19
C MET A 239 -27.80 -1.48 -11.16
N HIS A 240 -26.65 -1.24 -11.77
CA HIS A 240 -26.02 -2.18 -12.70
C HIS A 240 -25.48 -3.44 -12.01
N LYS A 241 -24.98 -3.31 -10.78
CA LYS A 241 -24.39 -4.42 -10.01
C LYS A 241 -25.29 -4.90 -8.87
N ASN A 242 -26.42 -4.23 -8.63
CA ASN A 242 -27.35 -4.48 -7.54
C ASN A 242 -26.67 -4.55 -6.15
N ARG A 243 -25.66 -3.70 -5.93
CA ARG A 243 -24.91 -3.65 -4.65
C ARG A 243 -24.28 -2.28 -4.40
N PRO A 244 -24.04 -1.91 -3.13
CA PRO A 244 -23.25 -0.74 -2.78
C PRO A 244 -21.80 -0.86 -3.29
N LEU A 245 -21.33 0.16 -3.98
CA LEU A 245 -19.96 0.27 -4.45
C LEU A 245 -19.54 1.74 -4.61
N VAL A 246 -18.24 1.95 -4.72
CA VAL A 246 -17.65 3.21 -5.15
C VAL A 246 -16.78 2.98 -6.38
N LYS A 247 -16.58 4.05 -7.16
CA LYS A 247 -15.90 4.00 -8.45
C LYS A 247 -14.63 4.85 -8.44
N PRO A 248 -13.44 4.27 -8.22
CA PRO A 248 -12.21 4.96 -8.56
C PRO A 248 -11.91 4.81 -10.06
N MET A 249 -11.39 5.87 -10.65
CA MET A 249 -10.88 5.89 -12.01
C MET A 249 -9.38 5.64 -11.99
N ILE A 250 -8.94 4.58 -12.66
CA ILE A 250 -7.53 4.23 -12.73
C ILE A 250 -7.01 4.61 -14.12
N ILE A 251 -5.85 5.26 -14.14
CA ILE A 251 -5.12 5.62 -15.35
C ILE A 251 -3.83 4.80 -15.36
N VAL A 252 -3.69 3.93 -16.35
CA VAL A 252 -2.55 3.01 -16.46
C VAL A 252 -1.82 3.19 -17.78
N GLY A 253 -0.53 2.89 -17.78
CA GLY A 253 0.26 2.72 -18.99
C GLY A 253 0.03 1.35 -19.62
N SER A 254 0.42 1.22 -20.87
CA SER A 254 0.23 -0.03 -21.64
C SER A 254 1.03 -1.25 -21.14
N ASP A 255 1.87 -1.06 -20.13
CA ASP A 255 2.63 -2.10 -19.41
C ASP A 255 1.96 -2.51 -18.08
N GLY A 256 0.85 -1.84 -17.71
CA GLY A 256 0.13 -2.01 -16.46
C GLY A 256 0.64 -1.15 -15.32
N TYR A 257 1.58 -0.23 -15.55
CA TYR A 257 2.00 0.74 -14.55
C TYR A 257 0.87 1.72 -14.24
N ILE A 258 0.52 1.84 -12.96
CA ILE A 258 -0.53 2.78 -12.52
C ILE A 258 0.10 4.18 -12.45
N LEU A 259 -0.36 5.08 -13.33
CA LEU A 259 0.06 6.47 -13.33
C LEU A 259 -0.67 7.25 -12.24
N SER A 260 -2.00 7.17 -12.23
CA SER A 260 -2.83 7.86 -11.23
C SER A 260 -4.12 7.09 -10.93
N VAL A 261 -4.65 7.31 -9.73
CA VAL A 261 -5.96 6.81 -9.29
C VAL A 261 -6.77 8.00 -8.81
N LEU A 262 -7.85 8.32 -9.51
CA LEU A 262 -8.71 9.46 -9.27
C LEU A 262 -10.04 9.01 -8.63
N GLY A 263 -10.62 9.85 -7.78
CA GLY A 263 -11.79 9.50 -6.98
C GLY A 263 -11.42 8.98 -5.58
N PRO A 264 -12.30 8.21 -4.92
CA PRO A 264 -13.43 7.47 -5.48
C PRO A 264 -14.72 8.31 -5.61
N TYR A 265 -15.45 8.04 -6.70
CA TYR A 265 -16.75 8.63 -7.02
C TYR A 265 -17.92 7.77 -6.54
N TYR A 266 -19.07 8.40 -6.30
CA TYR A 266 -20.33 7.71 -6.01
C TYR A 266 -20.79 6.85 -7.20
N ALA A 267 -21.55 5.79 -6.92
CA ALA A 267 -22.15 4.91 -7.94
C ALA A 267 -23.54 5.35 -8.41
N ASN A 268 -23.91 6.62 -8.18
CA ASN A 268 -25.21 7.16 -8.54
C ASN A 268 -25.36 7.27 -10.07
N ALA A 269 -26.59 7.50 -10.55
CA ALA A 269 -26.88 7.58 -11.99
C ALA A 269 -26.17 8.76 -12.69
N HIS A 270 -25.72 9.78 -11.95
CA HIS A 270 -25.02 10.94 -12.48
C HIS A 270 -23.52 10.66 -12.74
N ASN A 271 -22.94 9.70 -12.02
CA ASN A 271 -21.52 9.34 -12.08
C ASN A 271 -21.32 8.07 -12.92
N ASN A 272 -21.64 8.20 -14.20
CA ASN A 272 -21.23 7.22 -15.20
C ASN A 272 -19.78 7.47 -15.62
N ASP A 273 -19.16 6.49 -16.27
CA ASP A 273 -17.71 6.54 -16.48
C ASP A 273 -17.34 7.70 -17.43
N ALA A 274 -18.20 8.01 -18.41
CA ALA A 274 -18.05 9.17 -19.29
C ALA A 274 -18.21 10.53 -18.58
N SER A 275 -19.13 10.66 -17.62
CA SER A 275 -19.36 11.89 -16.87
C SER A 275 -18.22 12.15 -15.89
N ILE A 276 -17.71 11.08 -15.25
CA ILE A 276 -16.53 11.17 -14.39
C ILE A 276 -15.32 11.64 -15.20
N THR A 277 -15.04 11.03 -16.36
CA THR A 277 -13.93 11.49 -17.22
C THR A 277 -14.08 12.96 -17.63
N LYS A 278 -15.29 13.39 -18.04
CA LYS A 278 -15.52 14.80 -18.37
C LYS A 278 -15.27 15.72 -17.17
N HIS A 279 -15.68 15.32 -15.97
CA HIS A 279 -15.40 16.07 -14.75
C HIS A 279 -13.89 16.18 -14.49
N LEU A 280 -13.16 15.06 -14.55
CA LEU A 280 -11.71 15.02 -14.35
C LEU A 280 -10.95 16.00 -15.25
N PHE A 281 -11.24 15.95 -16.55
CA PHE A 281 -10.61 16.85 -17.51
C PHE A 281 -11.09 18.30 -17.35
N LYS A 282 -12.36 18.55 -17.04
CA LYS A 282 -12.87 19.92 -16.82
C LYS A 282 -12.22 20.58 -15.60
N THR A 283 -12.23 19.88 -14.48
CA THR A 283 -11.70 20.32 -13.18
C THR A 283 -10.17 20.35 -13.17
N ASN A 284 -9.52 19.79 -14.20
CA ASN A 284 -8.06 19.67 -14.29
C ASN A 284 -7.50 18.96 -13.05
N ALA A 285 -8.12 17.84 -12.69
CA ALA A 285 -7.68 17.03 -11.56
C ALA A 285 -6.19 16.68 -11.73
N GLU A 286 -5.37 16.91 -10.70
CA GLU A 286 -3.92 16.67 -10.71
C GLU A 286 -3.14 17.28 -11.91
N ASP A 287 -3.63 18.38 -12.49
CA ASP A 287 -2.98 19.03 -13.65
C ASP A 287 -2.84 18.15 -14.90
N ILE A 288 -3.75 17.19 -15.08
CA ILE A 288 -3.83 16.30 -16.26
C ILE A 288 -3.68 17.05 -17.59
N LYS A 289 -4.31 18.23 -17.72
CA LYS A 289 -4.26 19.01 -18.97
C LYS A 289 -2.87 19.56 -19.29
N GLN A 290 -2.03 19.78 -18.29
CA GLN A 290 -0.66 20.26 -18.48
C GLN A 290 0.29 19.11 -18.81
N TRP A 291 -0.05 17.91 -18.35
CA TRP A 291 0.76 16.72 -18.55
C TRP A 291 0.54 16.08 -19.92
N ILE A 292 -0.71 16.01 -20.36
CA ILE A 292 -1.09 15.42 -21.65
C ILE A 292 -0.66 16.34 -22.80
N LYS A 293 -0.12 15.75 -23.87
CA LYS A 293 0.22 16.45 -25.11
C LYS A 293 -0.84 16.23 -26.18
N ASP A 294 -0.91 17.16 -27.13
CA ASP A 294 -1.66 16.97 -28.36
C ASP A 294 -1.21 15.66 -29.05
N ASP A 295 -2.14 14.92 -29.65
CA ASP A 295 -1.94 13.61 -30.30
C ASP A 295 -1.66 12.40 -29.39
N ASP A 296 -1.71 12.54 -28.06
CA ASP A 296 -1.66 11.39 -27.14
C ASP A 296 -2.85 10.43 -27.36
N VAL A 297 -2.60 9.14 -27.13
CA VAL A 297 -3.58 8.07 -27.34
C VAL A 297 -4.23 7.67 -26.02
N LEU A 298 -5.55 7.82 -25.96
CA LEU A 298 -6.40 7.31 -24.88
C LEU A 298 -7.13 6.06 -25.33
N VAL A 299 -6.80 4.92 -24.73
CA VAL A 299 -7.52 3.67 -24.92
C VAL A 299 -8.60 3.56 -23.85
N VAL A 300 -9.85 3.47 -24.29
CA VAL A 300 -11.01 3.47 -23.40
C VAL A 300 -11.97 2.34 -23.72
N ASP A 301 -12.69 1.90 -22.69
CA ASP A 301 -13.72 0.90 -22.84
C ASP A 301 -15.01 1.48 -23.44
N ARG A 302 -15.92 0.60 -23.85
CA ARG A 302 -17.20 0.98 -24.47
C ARG A 302 -18.11 1.87 -23.61
N GLY A 303 -17.88 1.89 -22.29
CA GLY A 303 -18.61 2.75 -21.34
C GLY A 303 -18.32 4.25 -21.49
N PHE A 304 -17.23 4.62 -22.18
CA PHE A 304 -16.79 6.01 -22.35
C PHE A 304 -17.31 6.67 -23.63
N ARG A 305 -18.26 6.03 -24.33
CA ARG A 305 -18.82 6.53 -25.60
C ARG A 305 -19.20 8.00 -25.55
N ASP A 306 -19.91 8.42 -24.49
CA ASP A 306 -20.42 9.78 -24.40
C ASP A 306 -19.32 10.81 -24.12
N ALA A 307 -18.10 10.38 -23.78
CA ALA A 307 -16.92 11.22 -23.58
C ALA A 307 -16.03 11.33 -24.84
N GLN A 308 -16.21 10.46 -25.85
CA GLN A 308 -15.36 10.44 -27.05
C GLN A 308 -15.26 11.80 -27.74
N ALA A 309 -16.39 12.40 -28.11
CA ALA A 309 -16.41 13.70 -28.80
C ALA A 309 -15.78 14.83 -27.96
N PHE A 310 -15.82 14.72 -26.63
CA PHE A 310 -15.19 15.69 -25.75
C PHE A 310 -13.66 15.50 -25.70
N LEU A 311 -13.18 14.26 -25.65
CA LEU A 311 -11.75 13.96 -25.66
C LEU A 311 -11.11 14.30 -27.01
N GLU A 312 -11.80 14.03 -28.11
CA GLU A 312 -11.36 14.43 -29.46
C GLU A 312 -11.29 15.96 -29.60
N SER A 313 -12.18 16.71 -28.94
CA SER A 313 -12.13 18.18 -28.90
C SER A 313 -10.92 18.74 -28.14
N LEU A 314 -10.24 17.90 -27.35
CA LEU A 314 -9.00 18.22 -26.65
C LEU A 314 -7.75 17.76 -27.43
N ASN A 315 -7.88 17.47 -28.73
CA ASN A 315 -6.82 16.97 -29.61
C ASN A 315 -6.23 15.61 -29.20
N LEU A 316 -7.00 14.77 -28.49
CA LEU A 316 -6.58 13.43 -28.09
C LEU A 316 -7.11 12.37 -29.04
N LYS A 317 -6.31 11.35 -29.32
CA LYS A 317 -6.72 10.19 -30.11
C LYS A 317 -7.41 9.18 -29.20
N VAL A 318 -8.70 8.97 -29.41
CA VAL A 318 -9.49 8.03 -28.59
C VAL A 318 -9.67 6.72 -29.33
N GLU A 319 -9.12 5.65 -28.78
CA GLU A 319 -9.26 4.29 -29.31
C GLU A 319 -10.24 3.50 -28.44
N MET A 320 -11.33 3.02 -29.06
CA MET A 320 -12.40 2.30 -28.37
C MET A 320 -12.92 1.13 -29.23
N PRO A 321 -13.29 -0.02 -28.63
CA PRO A 321 -13.88 -1.13 -29.38
C PRO A 321 -15.15 -0.72 -30.13
N CYS A 322 -15.33 -1.23 -31.35
CA CYS A 322 -16.46 -0.86 -32.20
C CYS A 322 -17.80 -1.28 -31.57
N PHE A 323 -18.86 -0.52 -31.89
CA PHE A 323 -20.23 -0.88 -31.53
C PHE A 323 -20.93 -1.67 -32.61
N ILE A 324 -21.72 -2.67 -32.21
CA ILE A 324 -22.61 -3.35 -33.14
C ILE A 324 -23.69 -2.36 -33.58
N LYS A 325 -23.78 -2.11 -34.89
CA LYS A 325 -24.76 -1.20 -35.48
C LYS A 325 -26.17 -1.76 -35.29
N LYS A 326 -27.16 -0.86 -35.11
CA LYS A 326 -28.57 -1.24 -34.96
C LYS A 326 -29.02 -2.06 -36.18
N GLY A 327 -29.45 -3.30 -35.95
CA GLY A 327 -29.90 -4.23 -37.00
C GLY A 327 -28.86 -5.27 -37.43
N GLN A 328 -27.61 -5.17 -36.99
CA GLN A 328 -26.59 -6.20 -37.22
C GLN A 328 -26.47 -7.13 -36.00
N LYS A 329 -26.25 -8.43 -36.25
CA LYS A 329 -26.00 -9.42 -35.18
C LYS A 329 -24.51 -9.62 -34.88
N GLN A 330 -23.62 -9.23 -35.80
CA GLN A 330 -22.18 -9.43 -35.72
C GLN A 330 -21.45 -8.23 -36.34
N HIS A 331 -20.20 -8.01 -35.91
CA HIS A 331 -19.28 -7.06 -36.54
C HIS A 331 -18.79 -7.54 -37.90
N THR A 332 -18.36 -6.62 -38.76
CA THR A 332 -17.58 -7.01 -39.95
C THR A 332 -16.21 -7.54 -39.53
N THR A 333 -15.54 -8.25 -40.42
CA THR A 333 -14.19 -8.78 -40.16
C THR A 333 -13.21 -7.66 -39.82
N GLU A 334 -13.29 -6.50 -40.49
CA GLU A 334 -12.42 -5.36 -40.17
C GLU A 334 -12.73 -4.77 -38.79
N GLU A 335 -14.01 -4.50 -38.50
CA GLU A 335 -14.44 -3.94 -37.20
C GLU A 335 -14.08 -4.88 -36.02
N ALA A 336 -14.21 -6.19 -36.25
CA ALA A 336 -13.84 -7.21 -35.27
C ALA A 336 -12.32 -7.24 -35.04
N ASN A 337 -11.52 -7.10 -36.09
CA ASN A 337 -10.06 -7.06 -35.99
C ASN A 337 -9.57 -5.80 -35.26
N SER A 338 -10.10 -4.62 -35.59
CA SER A 338 -9.76 -3.38 -34.86
C SER A 338 -10.14 -3.46 -33.38
N SER A 339 -11.34 -3.98 -33.08
CA SER A 339 -11.77 -4.18 -31.69
C SER A 339 -10.86 -5.16 -30.94
N ARG A 340 -10.36 -6.21 -31.62
CA ARG A 340 -9.41 -7.17 -31.03
C ARG A 340 -8.04 -6.54 -30.76
N LEU A 341 -7.56 -5.63 -31.61
CA LEU A 341 -6.30 -4.92 -31.38
C LEU A 341 -6.38 -4.06 -30.13
N ILE A 342 -7.47 -3.31 -29.97
CA ILE A 342 -7.73 -2.48 -28.79
C ILE A 342 -7.83 -3.35 -27.54
N THR A 343 -8.63 -4.44 -27.61
CA THR A 343 -8.78 -5.38 -26.49
C THR A 343 -7.45 -6.07 -26.14
N LYS A 344 -6.55 -6.31 -27.10
CA LYS A 344 -5.26 -6.98 -26.84
C LYS A 344 -4.34 -6.08 -26.01
N VAL A 345 -4.37 -4.78 -26.25
CA VAL A 345 -3.61 -3.80 -25.47
C VAL A 345 -4.26 -3.58 -24.11
N SER A 346 -5.58 -3.42 -24.02
CA SER A 346 -6.25 -3.17 -22.74
C SER A 346 -6.45 -4.41 -21.83
N ARG A 347 -6.51 -5.63 -22.38
CA ARG A 347 -6.82 -6.85 -21.59
C ARG A 347 -5.60 -7.47 -20.91
N TRP A 348 -4.41 -7.33 -21.48
CA TRP A 348 -3.20 -7.92 -20.88
C TRP A 348 -2.96 -7.42 -19.45
N GLU A 349 -3.30 -6.16 -19.19
CA GLU A 349 -3.08 -5.49 -17.91
C GLU A 349 -4.11 -5.89 -16.85
N LEU A 350 -5.38 -6.02 -17.25
CA LEU A 350 -6.48 -6.46 -16.39
C LEU A 350 -6.36 -7.92 -15.93
N GLU A 351 -5.71 -8.78 -16.73
CA GLU A 351 -5.52 -10.20 -16.42
C GLU A 351 -4.24 -10.49 -15.60
N THR A 352 -3.34 -9.50 -15.41
CA THR A 352 -2.19 -9.70 -14.52
C THR A 352 -2.65 -9.82 -13.05
N PRO A 353 -2.31 -10.91 -12.34
CA PRO A 353 -2.80 -11.18 -10.98
C PRO A 353 -2.44 -10.12 -9.93
N SER A 354 -1.47 -9.26 -10.24
CA SER A 354 -0.79 -8.35 -9.32
C SER A 354 -1.48 -7.00 -9.12
N THR A 355 -2.33 -6.55 -10.04
CA THR A 355 -2.58 -5.10 -10.17
C THR A 355 -3.95 -4.67 -9.64
N CYS A 356 -4.98 -5.53 -9.67
CA CYS A 356 -6.36 -5.12 -9.28
C CYS A 356 -7.17 -6.16 -8.49
N LYS A 357 -6.56 -7.27 -8.03
CA LYS A 357 -7.27 -8.25 -7.15
C LYS A 357 -7.46 -7.76 -5.71
N TYR A 358 -6.88 -6.63 -5.33
CA TYR A 358 -7.09 -6.03 -4.01
C TYR A 358 -8.51 -5.48 -3.81
N ALA A 359 -9.24 -5.18 -4.90
CA ALA A 359 -10.60 -4.65 -4.86
C ALA A 359 -11.70 -5.71 -4.62
N ASP A 360 -11.36 -7.00 -4.55
CA ASP A 360 -12.33 -8.08 -4.29
C ASP A 360 -12.79 -8.13 -2.83
N SER A 361 -12.08 -7.46 -1.92
CA SER A 361 -12.48 -7.36 -0.51
C SER A 361 -13.56 -6.30 -0.32
N ILE A 362 -14.66 -6.66 0.37
CA ILE A 362 -15.73 -5.71 0.68
C ILE A 362 -15.23 -4.77 1.78
N LEU A 363 -15.02 -3.50 1.45
CA LEU A 363 -14.57 -2.50 2.41
C LEU A 363 -15.70 -2.05 3.33
N ASN A 364 -15.35 -1.64 4.55
CA ASN A 364 -16.30 -1.00 5.44
C ASN A 364 -16.64 0.41 4.90
N ALA A 365 -17.92 0.75 4.84
CA ALA A 365 -18.37 2.06 4.35
C ALA A 365 -17.77 3.24 5.12
N LYS A 366 -17.45 3.07 6.42
CA LYS A 366 -16.83 4.10 7.26
C LYS A 366 -15.38 4.42 6.88
N ASP A 367 -14.71 3.51 6.17
CA ASP A 367 -13.28 3.60 5.85
C ASP A 367 -13.03 4.18 4.44
N VAL A 368 -14.07 4.54 3.69
CA VAL A 368 -13.96 5.07 2.32
C VAL A 368 -13.90 6.60 2.33
N PRO A 369 -12.75 7.23 2.01
CA PRO A 369 -12.71 8.66 1.74
C PRO A 369 -13.33 8.91 0.37
N LEU A 370 -14.29 9.82 0.26
CA LEU A 370 -14.90 10.19 -1.02
C LEU A 370 -14.37 11.55 -1.44
N GLU A 371 -14.08 11.72 -2.73
CA GLU A 371 -13.93 13.06 -3.29
C GLU A 371 -15.31 13.71 -3.30
N THR A 372 -15.46 14.78 -2.51
CA THR A 372 -16.67 15.60 -2.55
C THR A 372 -16.68 16.37 -3.86
N ASP A 373 -17.66 16.07 -4.73
CA ASP A 373 -18.06 16.99 -5.79
C ASP A 373 -18.25 18.37 -5.14
N SER A 374 -17.52 19.37 -5.64
CA SER A 374 -17.48 20.73 -5.10
C SER A 374 -18.77 21.50 -5.40
N ASP A 375 -19.90 20.94 -5.00
CA ASP A 375 -21.18 21.62 -4.92
C ASP A 375 -21.73 21.36 -3.51
N SER A 376 -21.50 22.35 -2.64
CA SER A 376 -22.21 22.60 -1.38
C SER A 376 -22.71 21.36 -0.63
N ASP A 377 -21.88 20.82 0.25
CA ASP A 377 -22.28 20.55 1.63
C ASP A 377 -21.02 20.22 2.44
N SER A 378 -20.62 21.20 3.24
CA SER A 378 -19.63 21.06 4.29
C SER A 378 -20.22 20.19 5.40
N ASP A 379 -19.81 18.92 5.42
CA ASP A 379 -19.76 18.04 6.60
C ASP A 379 -18.93 16.83 6.15
N GLY A 380 -17.67 16.72 6.56
CA GLY A 380 -17.38 16.26 7.91
C GLY A 380 -17.20 14.75 7.83
N PHE A 381 -16.02 14.28 8.23
CA PHE A 381 -15.69 12.87 8.40
C PHE A 381 -16.89 12.06 8.89
N ILE A 382 -17.09 10.86 8.34
CA ILE A 382 -18.09 9.90 8.80
C ILE A 382 -17.78 9.55 10.27
N GLU A 383 -18.36 10.32 11.19
CA GLU A 383 -18.43 10.05 12.62
C GLU A 383 -19.64 9.16 12.88
N GLU A 384 -19.34 7.93 13.29
CA GLU A 384 -19.82 7.37 14.56
C GLU A 384 -18.65 6.60 15.17
#